data_AF-A0A0S8GRB5-F1
#
_entry.id   AF-A0A0S8GRB5-F1
#
_cell.length_a   1.000
_cell.length_b   1.000
_cell.length_c   1.000
_cell.angle_alpha   90.00
_cell.angle_beta   90.00
_cell.angle_gamma   90.00
#
_symmetry.space_group_name_H-M   'P 1'
#
loop_
_entity.id
_entity.type
_entity.pdbx_description
1 polymer ?
#
loop_
_entity_poly.entity_id
_entity_poly.type
_entity_poly.pdbx_seq_one_letter_code
_entity_poly.pdbx_strand_id
1 'polypeptide(L)'
;MKIVAWDDPGSLGASGSEPTVYQWKLRYQAPGLLGWGILLLLLLLFKANRRPQAWLVLIPLIVLYFIWSLILPILPFVSEEAKTFDQIVTSLGLALAILWLLGPIPAKLSGAVFFFSGLGIMTAAGLLSTFTYNGTDFSPETAPFLIIYVFEVLVMLLGLTVAAHFCRKRYSVPRFLGQLALWMLVLSIGLILVSVAVVMLLQSALRDDWEIWLQAPLVGAILGGASYLLILPFLSLSCFSSFHRERFYRLFRLPMPIAVHQVAGDNANMESEPPDSVSSTK
;
A
#
# COMPACT_ATOMS: atom_id res chain seq x y z
N MET A 1 15.97 19.86 18.66
CA MET A 1 17.13 20.49 18.00
C MET A 1 16.72 21.90 17.60
N LYS A 2 17.52 22.93 17.90
CA LYS A 2 17.20 24.32 17.53
C LYS A 2 17.91 24.63 16.23
N ILE A 3 17.17 24.85 15.15
CA ILE A 3 17.74 25.25 13.86
C ILE A 3 17.51 26.76 13.76
N VAL A 4 18.59 27.51 13.67
CA VAL A 4 18.54 28.96 13.44
C VAL A 4 18.82 29.15 11.96
N ALA A 5 17.78 29.49 11.19
CA ALA A 5 17.93 29.89 9.81
C ALA A 5 18.22 31.40 9.79
N TRP A 6 19.31 31.78 9.15
CA TRP A 6 19.60 33.17 8.79
C TRP A 6 19.27 33.30 7.32
N ASP A 7 18.31 34.14 7.00
CA ASP A 7 18.09 34.58 5.63
C ASP A 7 18.72 35.97 5.53
N ASP A 8 19.60 36.19 4.56
CA ASP A 8 20.19 37.51 4.32
C ASP A 8 19.24 38.25 3.37
N PRO A 9 18.41 39.19 3.84
CA PRO A 9 17.37 39.82 3.01
C PRO A 9 17.93 40.79 1.95
N GLY A 10 19.20 40.64 1.56
CA GLY A 10 19.86 41.49 0.57
C GLY A 10 20.28 42.84 1.16
N SER A 11 19.71 43.94 0.66
CA SER A 11 20.25 45.30 0.86
C SER A 11 20.25 45.83 2.30
N LEU A 12 19.66 45.10 3.26
CA LEU A 12 19.59 45.50 4.67
C LEU A 12 20.75 44.93 5.52
N GLY A 13 21.52 43.99 4.99
CA GLY A 13 22.61 43.32 5.68
C GLY A 13 22.14 42.40 6.82
N ALA A 14 22.99 41.43 7.16
CA ALA A 14 22.75 40.38 8.17
C ALA A 14 22.37 40.88 9.59
N SER A 15 22.46 42.19 9.86
CA SER A 15 22.11 42.80 11.14
C SER A 15 20.63 43.16 11.32
N GLY A 16 19.81 43.09 10.26
CA GLY A 16 18.44 43.63 10.27
C GLY A 16 17.31 42.62 10.51
N SER A 17 17.55 41.32 10.34
CA SER A 17 16.50 40.29 10.47
C SER A 17 16.57 39.58 11.81
N GLU A 18 15.49 39.60 12.59
CA GLU A 18 15.39 38.74 13.77
C GLU A 18 15.47 37.26 13.33
N PRO A 19 16.36 36.46 13.94
CA PRO A 19 16.52 35.07 13.55
C PRO A 19 15.21 34.31 13.77
N THR A 20 14.66 33.73 12.70
CA THR A 20 13.49 32.85 12.83
C THR A 20 13.95 31.54 13.44
N VAL A 21 13.70 31.39 14.74
CA VAL A 21 14.05 30.18 15.47
C VAL A 21 13.02 29.09 15.17
N TYR A 22 13.39 28.14 14.33
CA TYR A 22 12.60 26.93 14.13
C TYR A 22 12.92 25.91 15.23
N GLN A 23 11.93 25.65 16.08
CA GLN A 23 12.01 24.54 17.02
C GLN A 23 11.71 23.22 16.30
N TRP A 24 12.76 22.55 15.83
CA TRP A 24 12.66 21.19 15.30
C TRP A 24 12.42 20.21 16.46
N LYS A 25 11.15 19.87 16.68
CA LYS A 25 10.74 18.85 17.66
C LYS A 25 10.82 17.48 16.98
N LEU A 26 11.49 16.51 17.62
CA LEU A 26 11.53 15.12 17.17
C LEU A 26 10.13 14.54 16.96
N ARG A 27 9.13 15.06 17.69
CA ARG A 27 7.71 14.74 17.50
C ARG A 27 7.21 14.95 16.08
N TYR A 28 7.84 15.79 15.26
CA TYR A 28 7.44 16.02 13.86
C TYR A 28 7.88 14.89 12.92
N GLN A 29 8.86 14.07 13.33
CA GLN A 29 9.25 12.84 12.61
C GLN A 29 8.71 11.57 13.29
N ALA A 30 8.23 11.69 14.53
CA ALA A 30 7.56 10.61 15.24
C ALA A 30 6.34 10.01 14.52
N PRO A 31 5.59 10.71 13.63
CA PRO A 31 4.46 10.13 12.96
C PRO A 31 4.86 8.85 12.21
N GLY A 32 5.84 8.92 11.31
CA GLY A 32 6.27 7.75 10.55
C GLY A 32 6.64 6.54 11.42
N LEU A 33 7.26 6.78 12.59
CA LEU A 33 7.77 5.72 13.47
C LEU A 33 6.70 4.78 13.98
N LEU A 34 5.47 5.24 14.21
CA LEU A 34 4.42 4.39 14.75
C LEU A 34 4.00 3.33 13.72
N GLY A 35 3.86 3.72 12.46
CA GLY A 35 3.59 2.79 11.35
C GLY A 35 4.71 1.74 11.19
N TRP A 36 5.97 2.19 11.26
CA TRP A 36 7.13 1.29 11.26
C TRP A 36 7.16 0.36 12.48
N GLY A 37 6.77 0.85 13.66
CA GLY A 37 6.66 0.08 14.89
C GLY A 37 5.64 -1.06 14.76
N ILE A 38 4.49 -0.81 14.13
CA ILE A 38 3.51 -1.87 13.86
C ILE A 38 4.06 -2.89 12.87
N LEU A 39 4.73 -2.47 11.80
CA LEU A 39 5.37 -3.42 10.87
C LEU A 39 6.38 -4.31 11.58
N LEU A 40 7.24 -3.71 12.42
CA LEU A 40 8.20 -4.45 13.22
C LEU A 40 7.50 -5.43 14.17
N LEU A 41 6.43 -4.98 14.84
CA LEU A 41 5.63 -5.83 15.72
C LEU A 41 5.03 -7.01 14.96
N LEU A 42 4.47 -6.80 13.75
CA LEU A 42 3.91 -7.88 12.93
C LEU A 42 4.97 -8.87 12.44
N LEU A 43 6.19 -8.40 12.17
CA LEU A 43 7.32 -9.26 11.82
C LEU A 43 7.76 -10.14 12.99
N LEU A 44 7.77 -9.59 14.21
CA LEU A 44 8.26 -10.27 15.41
C LEU A 44 7.18 -11.12 16.11
N LEU A 45 5.92 -10.68 16.11
CA LEU A 45 4.85 -11.32 16.87
C LEU A 45 4.39 -12.62 16.21
N PHE A 46 4.20 -12.61 14.89
CA PHE A 46 3.72 -13.79 14.15
C PHE A 46 4.88 -14.73 13.83
N LYS A 47 4.85 -15.96 14.34
CA LYS A 47 5.87 -16.99 14.08
C LYS A 47 6.15 -17.19 12.58
N ALA A 48 5.11 -17.07 11.73
CA ALA A 48 5.23 -17.16 10.28
C ALA A 48 6.05 -16.02 9.65
N ASN A 49 6.13 -14.85 10.30
CA ASN A 49 6.81 -13.65 9.82
C ASN A 49 8.25 -13.50 10.38
N ARG A 50 8.67 -14.35 11.32
CA ARG A 50 10.04 -14.33 11.87
C ARG A 50 11.10 -14.82 10.90
N ARG A 51 10.70 -15.42 9.77
CA ARG A 51 11.63 -15.91 8.74
C ARG A 51 12.28 -14.72 8.02
N PRO A 52 13.58 -14.78 7.65
CA PRO A 52 14.26 -13.69 6.94
C PRO A 52 13.58 -13.34 5.62
N GLN A 53 12.92 -14.31 4.99
CA GLN A 53 12.15 -14.10 3.77
C GLN A 53 10.99 -13.10 3.94
N ALA A 54 10.34 -13.04 5.12
CA ALA A 54 9.23 -12.11 5.36
C ALA A 54 9.70 -10.65 5.43
N TRP A 55 10.94 -10.42 5.84
CA TRP A 55 11.55 -9.08 5.88
C TRP A 55 11.72 -8.47 4.49
N LEU A 56 11.68 -9.27 3.43
CA LEU A 56 11.71 -8.77 2.06
C LEU A 56 10.50 -7.88 1.72
N VAL A 57 9.43 -7.87 2.53
CA VAL A 57 8.32 -6.91 2.40
C VAL A 57 8.77 -5.44 2.58
N LEU A 58 9.93 -5.22 3.21
CA LEU A 58 10.51 -3.89 3.35
C LEU A 58 11.08 -3.37 2.02
N ILE A 59 11.48 -4.25 1.10
CA ILE A 59 12.01 -3.86 -0.21
C ILE A 59 10.99 -3.04 -1.03
N PRO A 60 9.75 -3.52 -1.28
CA PRO A 60 8.78 -2.75 -2.03
C PRO A 60 8.39 -1.43 -1.33
N LEU A 61 8.41 -1.37 0.01
CA LEU A 61 8.24 -0.11 0.74
C LEU A 61 9.37 0.88 0.47
N ILE A 62 10.63 0.44 0.57
CA ILE A 62 11.80 1.29 0.31
C ILE A 62 11.77 1.78 -1.14
N VAL A 63 11.49 0.88 -2.10
CA VAL A 63 11.37 1.23 -3.52
C VAL A 63 10.27 2.26 -3.73
N LEU A 64 9.12 2.08 -3.09
CA LEU A 64 8.01 3.01 -3.18
C LEU A 64 8.39 4.41 -2.66
N TYR A 65 8.96 4.50 -1.46
CA TYR A 65 9.39 5.78 -0.89
C TYR A 65 10.48 6.45 -1.71
N PHE A 66 11.41 5.67 -2.27
CA PHE A 66 12.46 6.18 -3.13
C PHE A 66 11.90 6.74 -4.44
N ILE A 67 10.97 6.03 -5.10
CA ILE A 67 10.33 6.53 -6.32
C ILE A 67 9.52 7.79 -6.01
N TRP A 68 8.75 7.78 -4.91
CA TRP A 68 7.95 8.93 -4.50
C TRP A 68 8.79 10.17 -4.22
N SER A 69 9.93 10.03 -3.51
CA SER A 69 10.82 11.15 -3.22
C SER A 69 11.51 11.74 -4.46
N LEU A 70 11.67 10.96 -5.53
CA LEU A 70 12.15 11.45 -6.83
C LEU A 70 11.06 12.17 -7.62
N ILE A 71 9.81 11.74 -7.50
CA ILE A 71 8.68 12.29 -8.25
C ILE A 71 8.16 13.59 -7.61
N LEU A 72 8.06 13.62 -6.28
CA LEU A 72 7.44 14.71 -5.53
C LEU A 72 7.96 16.11 -5.90
N PRO A 73 9.27 16.35 -6.10
CA PRO A 73 9.80 17.68 -6.46
C PRO A 73 9.45 18.13 -7.88
N ILE A 74 9.02 17.21 -8.76
CA ILE A 74 8.71 17.48 -10.17
C ILE A 74 7.22 17.82 -10.33
N LEU A 75 6.39 17.42 -9.37
CA LEU A 75 4.95 17.66 -9.41
C LEU A 75 4.64 19.10 -9.00
N PRO A 76 3.69 19.78 -9.67
CA PRO A 76 3.34 21.18 -9.42
C PRO A 76 2.42 21.32 -8.20
N PHE A 77 2.70 20.61 -7.11
CA PHE A 77 1.88 20.64 -5.90
C PHE A 77 2.19 21.84 -5.03
N VAL A 78 1.13 22.41 -4.44
CA VAL A 78 1.28 23.35 -3.33
C VAL A 78 1.75 22.58 -2.09
N SER A 79 2.41 23.25 -1.14
CA SER A 79 2.99 22.61 0.06
C SER A 79 2.00 21.75 0.85
N GLU A 80 0.72 22.11 0.91
CA GLU A 80 -0.32 21.35 1.62
C GLU A 80 -0.81 20.12 0.85
N GLU A 81 -0.90 20.22 -0.48
CA GLU A 81 -1.24 19.08 -1.35
C GLU A 81 -0.13 18.04 -1.30
N ALA A 82 1.14 18.48 -1.38
CA ALA A 82 2.30 17.62 -1.28
C ALA A 82 2.30 16.79 0.02
N LYS A 83 1.99 17.41 1.17
CA LYS A 83 1.84 16.70 2.46
C LYS A 83 0.71 15.68 2.43
N THR A 84 -0.43 16.04 1.84
CA THR A 84 -1.60 15.15 1.73
C THR A 84 -1.26 13.91 0.91
N PHE A 85 -0.63 14.09 -0.26
CA PHE A 85 -0.21 12.97 -1.10
C PHE A 85 0.91 12.14 -0.46
N ASP A 86 1.87 12.77 0.22
CA ASP A 86 2.90 12.06 0.97
C ASP A 86 2.28 11.16 2.04
N GLN A 87 1.30 11.67 2.78
CA GLN A 87 0.54 10.90 3.75
C GLN A 87 -0.23 9.75 3.09
N ILE A 88 -0.88 9.96 1.93
CA ILE A 88 -1.60 8.90 1.19
C ILE A 88 -0.64 7.79 0.77
N VAL A 89 0.46 8.13 0.10
CA VAL A 89 1.44 7.15 -0.41
C VAL A 89 2.05 6.35 0.74
N THR A 90 2.44 7.02 1.82
CA THR A 90 2.96 6.38 3.03
C THR A 90 1.94 5.45 3.67
N SER A 91 0.69 5.90 3.82
CA SER A 91 -0.39 5.12 4.43
C SER A 91 -0.74 3.88 3.61
N LEU A 92 -0.82 4.01 2.28
CA LEU A 92 -1.12 2.91 1.37
C LEU A 92 0.04 1.92 1.31
N GLY A 93 1.28 2.40 1.24
CA GLY A 93 2.47 1.55 1.29
C GLY A 93 2.51 0.70 2.56
N LEU A 94 2.34 1.32 3.73
CA LEU A 94 2.27 0.62 5.01
C LEU A 94 1.10 -0.37 5.06
N ALA A 95 -0.08 0.04 4.61
CA ALA A 95 -1.27 -0.81 4.56
C ALA A 95 -1.05 -2.06 3.69
N LEU A 96 -0.44 -1.91 2.51
CA LEU A 96 -0.08 -3.02 1.62
C LEU A 96 0.95 -3.95 2.28
N ALA A 97 1.98 -3.40 2.93
CA ALA A 97 2.96 -4.22 3.65
C ALA A 97 2.31 -5.04 4.77
N ILE A 98 1.43 -4.42 5.56
CA ILE A 98 0.65 -5.10 6.61
C ILE A 98 -0.22 -6.20 6.00
N LEU A 99 -0.92 -5.90 4.90
CA LEU A 99 -1.79 -6.87 4.20
C LEU A 99 -0.99 -8.09 3.72
N TRP A 100 0.21 -7.90 3.16
CA TRP A 100 1.10 -8.99 2.74
C TRP A 100 1.65 -9.81 3.93
N LEU A 101 1.98 -9.14 5.04
CA LEU A 101 2.42 -9.80 6.27
C LEU A 101 1.32 -10.62 6.93
N LEU A 102 0.06 -10.19 6.81
CA LEU A 102 -1.11 -10.87 7.37
C LEU A 102 -1.77 -11.87 6.42
N GLY A 103 -1.34 -11.92 5.14
CA GLY A 103 -1.90 -12.80 4.10
C GLY A 103 -2.12 -14.28 4.44
N PRO A 104 -1.33 -14.94 5.35
CA PRO A 104 -1.62 -16.30 5.77
C PRO A 104 -2.93 -16.49 6.56
N ILE A 105 -3.41 -15.47 7.26
CA ILE A 105 -4.62 -15.53 8.10
C ILE A 105 -5.90 -15.65 7.23
N PRO A 106 -6.13 -14.79 6.21
CA PRO A 106 -7.33 -14.88 5.38
C PRO A 106 -7.29 -16.00 4.32
N ALA A 107 -6.17 -16.72 4.16
CA ALA A 107 -5.99 -17.74 3.12
C ALA A 107 -7.04 -18.87 3.11
N LYS A 108 -7.72 -19.13 4.23
CA LYS A 108 -8.77 -20.15 4.33
C LYS A 108 -10.19 -19.60 4.07
N LEU A 109 -10.33 -18.28 3.95
CA LEU A 109 -11.62 -17.58 4.00
C LEU A 109 -12.10 -17.19 2.61
N SER A 110 -13.42 -17.05 2.42
CA SER A 110 -14.07 -16.75 1.13
C SER A 110 -13.51 -15.46 0.50
N GLY A 111 -13.68 -15.30 -0.82
CA GLY A 111 -13.22 -14.07 -1.50
C GLY A 111 -13.81 -12.79 -0.88
N ALA A 112 -15.04 -12.85 -0.36
CA ALA A 112 -15.66 -11.75 0.37
C ALA A 112 -14.92 -11.46 1.69
N VAL A 113 -14.53 -12.49 2.44
CA VAL A 113 -13.80 -12.29 3.69
C VAL A 113 -12.40 -11.71 3.43
N PHE A 114 -11.73 -12.11 2.35
CA PHE A 114 -10.49 -11.43 1.92
C PHE A 114 -10.74 -9.94 1.68
N PHE A 115 -11.77 -9.59 0.93
CA PHE A 115 -12.11 -8.19 0.65
C PHE A 115 -12.38 -7.40 1.94
N PHE A 116 -13.25 -7.89 2.83
CA PHE A 116 -13.59 -7.18 4.06
C PHE A 116 -12.46 -7.14 5.08
N SER A 117 -11.64 -8.20 5.18
CA SER A 117 -10.45 -8.18 6.04
C SER A 117 -9.39 -7.23 5.50
N GLY A 118 -9.15 -7.22 4.19
CA GLY A 118 -8.29 -6.24 3.52
C GLY A 118 -8.77 -4.82 3.76
N LEU A 119 -10.07 -4.58 3.61
CA LEU A 119 -10.69 -3.28 3.87
C LEU A 119 -10.46 -2.86 5.33
N GLY A 120 -10.75 -3.73 6.30
CA GLY A 120 -10.51 -3.46 7.71
C GLY A 120 -9.04 -3.16 8.03
N ILE A 121 -8.11 -3.93 7.47
CA ILE A 121 -6.66 -3.72 7.64
C ILE A 121 -6.22 -2.38 7.08
N MET A 122 -6.60 -2.09 5.82
CA MET A 122 -6.19 -0.85 5.16
C MET A 122 -6.84 0.37 5.81
N THR A 123 -8.14 0.32 6.14
CA THR A 123 -8.81 1.40 6.88
C THR A 123 -8.16 1.63 8.25
N ALA A 124 -7.82 0.59 9.00
CA ALA A 124 -7.11 0.73 10.28
C ALA A 124 -5.74 1.40 10.10
N ALA A 125 -4.99 1.05 9.05
CA ALA A 125 -3.72 1.70 8.72
C ALA A 125 -3.89 3.18 8.35
N GLY A 126 -4.93 3.54 7.59
CA GLY A 126 -5.26 4.93 7.25
C GLY A 126 -5.65 5.76 8.47
N LEU A 127 -6.50 5.22 9.36
CA LEU A 127 -6.88 5.89 10.61
C LEU A 127 -5.68 6.08 11.52
N LEU A 128 -4.83 5.05 11.63
CA LEU A 128 -3.60 5.13 12.38
C LEU A 128 -2.70 6.23 11.83
N SER A 129 -2.49 6.26 10.51
CA SER A 129 -1.71 7.29 9.84
C SER A 129 -2.29 8.69 10.11
N THR A 130 -3.61 8.84 10.05
CA THR A 130 -4.29 10.10 10.38
C THR A 130 -3.99 10.56 11.81
N PHE A 131 -4.17 9.67 12.79
CA PHE A 131 -3.85 9.95 14.20
C PHE A 131 -2.38 10.34 14.39
N THR A 132 -1.54 9.74 13.57
CA THR A 132 -0.10 9.82 13.67
C THR A 132 0.40 11.15 13.08
N TYR A 133 -0.14 11.59 11.93
CA TYR A 133 0.18 12.86 11.29
C TYR A 133 -0.51 14.07 11.96
N ASN A 134 -1.79 13.93 12.32
CA ASN A 134 -2.63 15.04 12.78
C ASN A 134 -2.89 15.02 14.30
N GLY A 135 -2.44 13.98 15.02
CA GLY A 135 -2.73 13.83 16.45
C GLY A 135 -4.22 13.51 16.67
N THR A 136 -4.81 14.12 17.71
CA THR A 136 -6.26 14.04 17.98
C THR A 136 -7.06 15.12 17.26
N ASP A 137 -6.41 16.01 16.52
CA ASP A 137 -7.07 17.16 15.90
C ASP A 137 -7.56 16.78 14.49
N PHE A 138 -8.84 16.37 14.41
CA PHE A 138 -9.52 16.17 13.13
C PHE A 138 -9.94 17.51 12.55
N SER A 139 -9.00 18.18 11.87
CA SER A 139 -9.28 19.42 11.13
C SER A 139 -10.07 19.12 9.84
N PRO A 140 -10.79 20.12 9.28
CA PRO A 140 -11.40 19.99 7.95
C PRO A 140 -10.42 19.60 6.85
N GLU A 141 -9.13 19.89 7.02
CA GLU A 141 -8.04 19.53 6.10
C GLU A 141 -7.74 18.02 6.09
N THR A 142 -8.19 17.29 7.12
CA THR A 142 -8.08 15.82 7.19
C THR A 142 -9.12 15.12 6.30
N ALA A 143 -10.25 15.77 6.02
CA ALA A 143 -11.33 15.16 5.25
C ALA A 143 -10.92 14.81 3.79
N PRO A 144 -10.23 15.69 3.03
CA PRO A 144 -9.70 15.34 1.71
C PRO A 144 -8.80 14.11 1.72
N PHE A 145 -7.88 14.01 2.70
CA PHE A 145 -7.02 12.84 2.89
C PHE A 145 -7.86 11.56 3.05
N LEU A 146 -8.82 11.56 3.98
CA LEU A 146 -9.64 10.37 4.26
C LEU A 146 -10.48 9.95 3.06
N ILE A 147 -11.05 10.91 2.33
CA ILE A 147 -11.86 10.64 1.13
C ILE A 147 -11.00 9.98 0.06
N ILE A 148 -9.86 10.59 -0.29
CA ILE A 148 -8.96 10.04 -1.32
C ILE A 148 -8.39 8.69 -0.86
N TYR A 149 -8.00 8.57 0.41
CA TYR A 149 -7.47 7.32 0.95
C TYR A 149 -8.49 6.18 0.87
N VAL A 150 -9.73 6.40 1.32
CA VAL A 150 -10.79 5.37 1.25
C VAL A 150 -11.09 5.01 -0.21
N PHE A 151 -11.14 6.00 -1.09
CA PHE A 151 -11.30 5.78 -2.53
C PHE A 151 -10.20 4.84 -3.08
N GLU A 152 -8.93 5.15 -2.79
CA GLU A 152 -7.78 4.36 -3.22
C GLU A 152 -7.81 2.94 -2.67
N VAL A 153 -8.14 2.77 -1.38
CA VAL A 153 -8.30 1.44 -0.76
C VAL A 153 -9.37 0.61 -1.49
N LEU A 154 -10.51 1.22 -1.83
CA LEU A 154 -11.57 0.53 -2.55
C LEU A 154 -11.14 0.13 -3.95
N VAL A 155 -10.52 1.04 -4.71
CA VAL A 155 -9.99 0.77 -6.05
C VAL A 155 -8.99 -0.39 -6.00
N MET A 156 -8.02 -0.34 -5.08
CA MET A 156 -7.00 -1.37 -4.91
C MET A 156 -7.59 -2.74 -4.58
N LEU A 157 -8.49 -2.83 -3.58
CA LEU A 157 -9.04 -4.11 -3.15
C LEU A 157 -10.02 -4.69 -4.16
N LEU A 158 -10.86 -3.87 -4.79
CA LEU A 158 -11.76 -4.32 -5.86
C LEU A 158 -10.96 -4.76 -7.08
N GLY A 159 -9.97 -3.97 -7.51
CA GLY A 159 -9.10 -4.30 -8.64
C GLY A 159 -8.38 -5.64 -8.42
N LEU A 160 -7.77 -5.84 -7.25
CA LEU A 160 -7.15 -7.11 -6.88
C LEU A 160 -8.13 -8.28 -6.87
N THR A 161 -9.33 -8.08 -6.30
CA THR A 161 -10.35 -9.14 -6.19
C THR A 161 -10.92 -9.54 -7.55
N VAL A 162 -11.21 -8.55 -8.40
CA VAL A 162 -11.76 -8.75 -9.75
C VAL A 162 -10.69 -9.36 -10.66
N ALA A 163 -9.45 -8.84 -10.65
CA ALA A 163 -8.34 -9.43 -11.41
C ALA A 163 -8.08 -10.89 -11.01
N ALA A 164 -8.08 -11.17 -9.70
CA ALA A 164 -7.97 -12.54 -9.19
C ALA A 164 -9.10 -13.43 -9.70
N HIS A 165 -10.35 -12.95 -9.66
CA HIS A 165 -11.52 -13.68 -10.15
C HIS A 165 -11.37 -14.09 -11.63
N PHE A 166 -11.00 -13.16 -12.51
CA PHE A 166 -10.81 -13.42 -13.94
C PHE A 166 -9.61 -14.33 -14.25
N CYS A 167 -8.65 -14.43 -13.33
CA CYS A 167 -7.46 -15.27 -13.49
C CYS A 167 -7.57 -16.66 -12.84
N ARG A 168 -8.65 -16.99 -12.11
CA ARG A 168 -8.77 -18.26 -11.38
C ARG A 168 -8.63 -19.51 -12.25
N LYS A 169 -9.11 -19.47 -13.50
CA LYS A 169 -9.12 -20.66 -14.39
C LYS A 169 -7.80 -20.88 -15.11
N ARG A 170 -7.10 -19.81 -15.48
CA ARG A 170 -5.87 -19.83 -16.29
C ARG A 170 -4.95 -18.72 -15.82
N TYR A 171 -4.22 -18.98 -14.75
CA TYR A 171 -3.30 -18.00 -14.18
C TYR A 171 -2.02 -17.94 -15.02
N SER A 172 -1.66 -16.72 -15.42
CA SER A 172 -0.30 -16.37 -15.80
C SER A 172 -0.01 -14.98 -15.24
N VAL A 173 1.24 -14.74 -14.82
CA VAL A 173 1.68 -13.45 -14.27
C VAL A 173 1.31 -12.28 -15.19
N PRO A 174 1.65 -12.26 -16.49
CA PRO A 174 1.33 -11.13 -17.36
C PRO A 174 -0.19 -10.93 -17.52
N ARG A 175 -0.98 -12.01 -17.54
CA ARG A 175 -2.43 -11.91 -17.61
C ARG A 175 -3.00 -11.29 -16.34
N PHE A 176 -2.50 -11.68 -15.16
CA PHE A 176 -2.95 -11.10 -13.89
C PHE A 176 -2.59 -9.62 -13.80
N LEU A 177 -1.36 -9.25 -14.15
CA LEU A 177 -0.91 -7.85 -14.15
C LEU A 177 -1.73 -7.00 -15.14
N GLY A 178 -1.96 -7.49 -16.35
CA GLY A 178 -2.77 -6.79 -17.35
C GLY A 178 -4.24 -6.63 -16.93
N GLN A 179 -4.83 -7.68 -16.35
CA GLN A 179 -6.19 -7.60 -15.79
C GLN A 179 -6.27 -6.64 -14.62
N LEU A 180 -5.27 -6.65 -13.73
CA LEU A 180 -5.20 -5.71 -12.62
C LEU A 180 -5.12 -4.27 -13.12
N ALA A 181 -4.20 -3.96 -14.04
CA ALA A 181 -4.07 -2.62 -14.62
C ALA A 181 -5.39 -2.15 -15.24
N LEU A 182 -6.04 -3.00 -16.04
CA LEU A 182 -7.33 -2.70 -16.66
C LEU A 182 -8.41 -2.40 -15.62
N TRP A 183 -8.60 -3.29 -14.64
CA TRP A 183 -9.67 -3.14 -13.66
C TRP A 183 -9.43 -1.99 -12.69
N MET A 184 -8.18 -1.69 -12.33
CA MET A 184 -7.84 -0.51 -11.52
C MET A 184 -8.21 0.79 -12.26
N LEU A 185 -7.91 0.90 -13.55
CA LEU A 185 -8.31 2.05 -14.38
C LEU A 185 -9.83 2.16 -14.49
N VAL A 186 -10.51 1.07 -14.87
CA VAL A 186 -11.97 1.06 -15.07
C VAL A 186 -12.71 1.41 -13.78
N LEU A 187 -12.31 0.80 -12.64
CA LEU A 187 -12.95 1.06 -11.35
C LEU A 187 -12.69 2.48 -10.86
N SER A 188 -11.47 2.99 -11.02
CA SER A 188 -11.14 4.36 -10.61
C SER A 188 -11.92 5.39 -11.44
N ILE A 189 -11.95 5.26 -12.77
CA ILE A 189 -12.75 6.12 -13.65
C ILE A 189 -14.23 6.03 -13.27
N GLY A 190 -14.76 4.82 -13.10
CA GLY A 190 -16.16 4.61 -12.72
C GLY A 190 -16.52 5.25 -11.38
N LEU A 191 -15.69 5.08 -10.36
CA LEU A 191 -15.93 5.66 -9.03
C LEU A 191 -15.83 7.19 -9.03
N ILE A 192 -14.88 7.79 -9.78
CA ILE A 192 -14.81 9.26 -9.92
C ILE A 192 -16.05 9.78 -10.64
N LEU A 193 -16.48 9.15 -11.73
CA LEU A 193 -17.69 9.57 -12.45
C LEU A 193 -18.94 9.48 -11.57
N VAL A 194 -19.09 8.41 -10.80
CA VAL A 194 -20.18 8.27 -9.82
C VAL A 194 -20.09 9.35 -8.75
N SER A 195 -18.90 9.64 -8.24
CA SER A 195 -18.69 10.67 -7.20
C SER A 195 -19.07 12.06 -7.71
N VAL A 196 -18.63 12.42 -8.92
CA VAL A 196 -18.98 13.68 -9.59
C VAL A 196 -20.50 13.77 -9.82
N ALA A 197 -21.12 12.69 -10.33
CA ALA A 197 -22.55 12.64 -10.54
C ALA A 197 -23.34 12.89 -9.24
N VAL A 198 -22.95 12.21 -8.15
CA VAL A 198 -23.59 12.38 -6.83
C VAL A 198 -23.43 13.80 -6.31
N VAL A 199 -22.25 14.40 -6.41
CA VAL A 199 -22.01 15.78 -5.96
C VAL A 199 -22.87 16.77 -6.76
N MET A 200 -22.93 16.65 -8.09
CA MET A 200 -23.76 17.51 -8.94
C MET A 200 -25.25 17.38 -8.63
N LEU A 201 -25.74 16.15 -8.39
CA LEU A 201 -27.12 15.90 -7.99
C LEU A 201 -27.44 16.54 -6.64
N LEU A 202 -26.55 16.40 -5.65
CA LEU A 202 -26.74 16.96 -4.31
C LEU A 202 -26.74 18.49 -4.29
N GLN A 203 -25.93 19.13 -5.15
CA GLN A 203 -25.87 20.58 -5.23
C GLN A 203 -27.03 21.18 -6.05
N SER A 204 -27.95 20.36 -6.59
CA SER A 204 -28.95 20.78 -7.59
C SER A 204 -28.32 21.53 -8.77
N ALA A 205 -27.02 21.33 -8.96
CA ALA A 205 -26.17 22.01 -9.91
C ALA A 205 -25.83 21.05 -11.04
N LEU A 206 -26.87 20.53 -11.70
CA LEU A 206 -26.75 20.05 -13.08
C LEU A 206 -26.49 21.27 -13.98
N ARG A 207 -25.44 22.03 -13.69
CA ARG A 207 -24.95 23.11 -14.54
C ARG A 207 -24.24 22.48 -15.74
N ASP A 208 -24.20 23.23 -16.84
CA ASP A 208 -23.48 22.92 -18.08
C ASP A 208 -21.94 22.94 -17.91
N ASP A 209 -21.42 22.49 -16.77
CA ASP A 209 -20.00 22.40 -16.47
C ASP A 209 -19.43 21.11 -17.11
N TRP A 210 -19.59 20.99 -18.43
CA TRP A 210 -19.11 19.88 -19.26
C TRP A 210 -17.60 19.61 -19.10
N GLU A 211 -16.84 20.65 -18.74
CA GLU A 211 -15.42 20.54 -18.41
C GLU A 211 -15.15 19.53 -17.28
N ILE A 212 -16.01 19.46 -16.26
CA ILE A 212 -15.86 18.52 -15.15
C ILE A 212 -16.03 17.07 -15.63
N TRP A 213 -17.00 16.83 -16.51
CA TRP A 213 -17.24 15.52 -17.10
C TRP A 213 -16.11 15.06 -18.02
N LEU A 214 -15.44 15.99 -18.69
CA LEU A 214 -14.25 15.71 -19.49
C LEU A 214 -13.00 15.44 -18.64
N GLN A 215 -12.83 16.16 -17.52
CA GLN A 215 -11.69 16.00 -16.63
C GLN A 215 -11.81 14.77 -15.73
N ALA A 216 -13.03 14.38 -15.34
CA ALA A 216 -13.27 13.27 -14.42
C ALA A 216 -12.64 11.92 -14.85
N PRO A 217 -12.78 11.47 -16.11
CA PRO A 217 -12.09 10.27 -16.58
C PRO A 217 -10.57 10.38 -16.55
N LEU A 218 -10.02 11.58 -16.83
CA LEU A 218 -8.57 11.80 -16.78
C LEU A 218 -8.06 11.67 -15.34
N VAL A 219 -8.75 12.30 -14.37
CA VAL A 219 -8.42 12.18 -12.94
C VAL A 219 -8.52 10.71 -12.50
N GLY A 220 -9.60 10.03 -12.84
CA GLY A 220 -9.77 8.61 -12.53
C GLY A 220 -8.68 7.73 -13.16
N ALA A 221 -8.26 8.01 -14.39
CA ALA A 221 -7.18 7.29 -15.05
C ALA A 221 -5.83 7.53 -14.37
N ILE A 222 -5.53 8.78 -13.98
CA ILE A 222 -4.30 9.13 -13.24
C ILE A 222 -4.27 8.39 -11.91
N LEU A 223 -5.37 8.46 -11.14
CA LEU A 223 -5.47 7.77 -9.85
C LEU A 223 -5.34 6.26 -10.02
N GLY A 224 -6.11 5.63 -10.92
CA GLY A 224 -6.05 4.18 -11.14
C GLY A 224 -4.68 3.70 -11.63
N GLY A 225 -4.01 4.51 -12.45
CA GLY A 225 -2.63 4.28 -12.87
C GLY A 225 -1.66 4.37 -11.70
N ALA A 226 -1.78 5.41 -10.87
CA ALA A 226 -0.98 5.56 -9.66
C ALA A 226 -1.20 4.38 -8.71
N SER A 227 -2.45 3.98 -8.44
CA SER A 227 -2.77 2.84 -7.59
C SER A 227 -2.14 1.53 -8.12
N TYR A 228 -2.15 1.31 -9.44
CA TYR A 228 -1.48 0.17 -10.07
C TYR A 228 0.03 0.20 -9.83
N LEU A 229 0.66 1.36 -10.03
CA LEU A 229 2.10 1.55 -9.78
C LEU A 229 2.47 1.36 -8.31
N LEU A 230 1.62 1.78 -7.37
CA LEU A 230 1.81 1.58 -5.93
C LEU A 230 1.83 0.09 -5.54
N ILE A 231 0.96 -0.73 -6.13
CA ILE A 231 0.88 -2.16 -5.85
C ILE A 231 2.01 -2.96 -6.54
N LEU A 232 2.50 -2.48 -7.68
CA LEU A 232 3.42 -3.23 -8.55
C LEU A 232 4.69 -3.74 -7.85
N PRO A 233 5.39 -2.97 -6.98
CA PRO A 233 6.54 -3.48 -6.22
C PRO A 233 6.19 -4.68 -5.34
N PHE A 234 5.01 -4.69 -4.70
CA PHE A 234 4.55 -5.78 -3.83
C PHE A 234 4.18 -7.04 -4.62
N LEU A 235 3.64 -6.88 -5.83
CA LEU A 235 3.40 -8.00 -6.75
C LEU A 235 4.71 -8.57 -7.30
N SER A 236 5.67 -7.69 -7.61
CA SER A 236 6.99 -8.10 -8.08
C SER A 236 7.70 -8.95 -7.02
N LEU A 237 7.60 -8.58 -5.74
CA LEU A 237 8.11 -9.40 -4.63
C LEU A 237 7.54 -10.84 -4.63
N SER A 238 6.28 -10.99 -5.01
CA SER A 238 5.61 -12.30 -5.12
C SER A 238 6.12 -13.13 -6.30
N CYS A 239 6.81 -12.52 -7.27
CA CYS A 239 7.44 -13.23 -8.38
C CYS A 239 8.83 -13.76 -7.98
N PHE A 240 9.58 -12.99 -7.19
CA PHE A 240 10.98 -13.31 -6.82
C PHE A 240 11.12 -14.19 -5.58
N SER A 241 10.17 -14.13 -4.65
CA SER A 241 10.25 -14.88 -3.38
C SER A 241 9.21 -15.99 -3.34
N SER A 242 9.65 -17.26 -3.22
CA SER A 242 8.74 -18.42 -3.09
C SER A 242 7.77 -18.28 -1.91
N PHE A 243 8.23 -17.69 -0.80
CA PHE A 243 7.44 -17.40 0.39
C PHE A 243 6.30 -16.41 0.13
N HIS A 244 6.58 -15.28 -0.52
CA HIS A 244 5.55 -14.29 -0.87
C HIS A 244 4.65 -14.79 -1.99
N ARG A 245 5.21 -15.58 -2.92
CA ARG A 245 4.47 -16.23 -3.99
C ARG A 245 3.38 -17.14 -3.44
N GLU A 246 3.70 -17.99 -2.47
CA GLU A 246 2.72 -18.87 -1.82
C GLU A 246 1.60 -18.07 -1.13
N ARG A 247 1.95 -17.00 -0.43
CA ARG A 247 0.97 -16.09 0.18
C ARG A 247 0.08 -15.45 -0.86
N PHE A 248 0.65 -14.96 -1.96
CA PHE A 248 -0.08 -14.37 -3.07
C PHE A 248 -1.10 -15.36 -3.67
N TYR A 249 -0.69 -16.59 -4.00
CA TYR A 249 -1.59 -17.61 -4.53
C TYR A 249 -2.74 -17.91 -3.56
N ARG A 250 -2.43 -18.02 -2.26
CA ARG A 250 -3.42 -18.28 -1.21
C ARG A 250 -4.39 -17.10 -1.03
N LEU A 251 -3.87 -15.87 -1.02
CA LEU A 251 -4.65 -14.65 -0.84
C LEU A 251 -5.68 -14.48 -1.95
N PHE A 252 -5.26 -14.72 -3.19
CA PHE A 252 -6.10 -14.54 -4.38
C PHE A 252 -6.78 -15.83 -4.88
N ARG A 253 -6.58 -16.96 -4.18
CA ARG A 253 -7.13 -18.28 -4.52
C ARG A 253 -6.82 -18.69 -5.96
N LEU A 254 -5.58 -18.47 -6.36
CA LEU A 254 -5.07 -18.77 -7.68
C LEU A 254 -4.49 -20.20 -7.69
N PRO A 255 -4.52 -20.92 -8.82
CA PRO A 255 -4.01 -22.28 -8.90
C PRO A 255 -2.51 -22.31 -8.63
N MET A 256 -2.09 -23.07 -7.60
CA MET A 256 -0.67 -23.25 -7.30
C MET A 256 -0.03 -24.20 -8.32
N PRO A 257 1.18 -23.89 -8.84
CA PRO A 257 1.94 -24.84 -9.64
C PRO A 257 2.29 -26.09 -8.81
N ILE A 258 1.96 -27.28 -9.32
CA ILE A 258 2.09 -28.59 -8.63
C ILE A 258 3.52 -28.86 -8.15
N ALA A 259 4.54 -28.28 -8.81
CA ALA A 259 5.96 -28.48 -8.46
C ALA A 259 6.33 -28.08 -7.01
N VAL A 260 5.54 -27.24 -6.33
CA VAL A 260 5.80 -26.87 -4.93
C VAL A 260 5.41 -27.98 -3.95
N HIS A 261 4.47 -28.86 -4.31
CA HIS A 261 4.04 -29.95 -3.43
C HIS A 261 5.05 -31.11 -3.33
N GLN A 262 5.84 -31.37 -4.37
CA GLN A 262 6.85 -32.44 -4.34
C GLN A 262 8.02 -32.13 -3.39
N VAL A 263 8.53 -30.91 -3.39
CA VAL A 263 9.67 -30.55 -2.51
C VAL A 263 9.27 -30.54 -1.02
N ALA A 264 8.02 -30.19 -0.70
CA ALA A 264 7.52 -30.24 0.67
C ALA A 264 7.22 -31.67 1.14
N GLY A 265 6.84 -32.57 0.23
CA GLY A 265 6.62 -34.00 0.52
C GLY A 265 7.93 -34.77 0.68
N ASP A 266 8.91 -34.53 -0.19
CA ASP A 266 10.21 -35.23 -0.14
C ASP A 266 11.02 -34.88 1.11
N ASN A 267 10.97 -33.62 1.56
CA ASN A 267 11.65 -33.22 2.81
C ASN A 267 11.00 -33.82 4.06
N ALA A 268 9.69 -34.10 4.04
CA ALA A 268 9.01 -34.75 5.17
C ALA A 268 9.28 -36.26 5.22
N ASN A 269 9.57 -36.90 4.08
CA ASN A 269 9.90 -38.32 4.02
C ASN A 269 11.35 -38.61 4.41
N MET A 270 12.31 -37.71 4.12
CA MET A 270 13.71 -37.87 4.53
C MET A 270 13.95 -37.78 6.05
N GLU A 271 13.05 -37.15 6.81
CA GLU A 271 13.16 -37.06 8.28
C GLU A 271 12.58 -38.29 9.01
N SER A 272 12.02 -39.26 8.26
CA SER A 272 11.32 -40.43 8.83
C SER A 272 12.00 -41.77 8.60
N GLU A 273 13.15 -41.81 7.91
CA GLU A 273 13.95 -43.04 7.83
C GLU A 273 14.79 -43.19 9.11
N PRO A 274 14.47 -44.13 10.01
CA PRO A 274 15.31 -44.40 11.17
C PRO A 274 16.67 -44.91 10.68
N PRO A 275 17.78 -44.54 11.33
CA PRO A 275 19.09 -45.03 10.97
C PRO A 275 19.08 -46.56 11.08
N ASP A 276 19.31 -47.23 9.95
CA ASP A 276 19.41 -48.67 9.86
C ASP A 276 20.32 -49.19 10.97
N SER A 277 19.71 -49.97 11.87
CA SER A 277 20.41 -50.69 12.91
C SER A 277 21.40 -51.64 12.25
N VAL A 278 22.69 -51.29 12.33
CA VAL A 278 23.81 -52.13 11.91
C VAL A 278 23.73 -53.45 12.67
N SER A 279 23.20 -54.46 11.98
CA SER A 279 23.18 -55.86 12.37
C SER A 279 24.62 -56.39 12.39
N SER A 280 25.25 -56.33 13.56
CA SER A 280 26.47 -57.08 13.87
C SER A 280 26.13 -58.57 13.98
N THR A 281 26.52 -59.34 12.97
CA THR A 281 26.60 -60.80 13.06
C THR A 281 27.99 -61.27 12.66
N LYS A 282 28.68 -61.80 13.67
CA LYS A 282 29.84 -62.71 13.68
C LYS A 282 31.22 -62.12 13.39
#